data_AF-A0A077K035-F1
#
_entry.id   AF-A0A077K035-F1
#
_cell.length_a   1.000
_cell.length_b   1.000
_cell.length_c   1.000
_cell.angle_alpha   90.00
_cell.angle_beta   90.00
_cell.angle_gamma   90.00
#
_symmetry.space_group_name_H-M   'P 1'
#
loop_
_entity.id
_entity.type
_entity.pdbx_description
1 polymer ?
#
loop_
_entity_poly.entity_id
_entity_poly.type
_entity_poly.pdbx_seq_one_letter_code
_entity_poly.pdbx_strand_id
1 'polypeptide(L)'
;MNKKVYGLLGVTAVRSNYNADFSSHPRTSATGEFIATDKTFKYACRKYWTLDKEKVLAFSNLNDNLNPMTLQEKYEYLFNTTIDKKTTKPIDVLSNLFSCLDVLNFGATFAISKLNFSINGAVQIQQGKNVYEYAKAEKLSLLTPYRNPKDKDDGSEKGRTTTAEQHILDRAEFIYPFSINPENYDEYVGLVPNFNGYTEDAYIKFKEAARVGVTSLNTCSKAGCENNFALFIELKDSSKAYLPNLSSYLKYDFDSINIFDLTNIFTELLEEIKEEIEKVEVYYNKYLSDIVIPNTDIKVERRNILTGKEMI
;
A
#
# COMPACT_ATOMS: atom_id res chain seq x y z
N MET A 1 15.25 5.78 12.92
CA MET A 1 15.17 6.70 11.77
C MET A 1 14.31 7.87 12.22
N ASN A 2 14.85 9.09 12.17
CA ASN A 2 14.18 10.30 12.63
C ASN A 2 13.86 11.28 11.48
N LYS A 3 13.99 10.81 10.24
CA LYS A 3 13.75 11.60 9.03
C LYS A 3 12.27 11.52 8.63
N LYS A 4 11.67 12.68 8.35
CA LYS A 4 10.37 12.74 7.68
C LYS A 4 10.55 12.40 6.21
N VAL A 5 9.60 11.66 5.64
CA VAL A 5 9.60 11.32 4.22
C VAL A 5 8.26 11.68 3.62
N TYR A 6 8.27 12.28 2.44
CA TYR A 6 7.07 12.58 1.66
C TYR A 6 7.19 11.94 0.29
N GLY A 7 6.06 11.56 -0.29
CA GLY A 7 6.13 10.90 -1.58
C GLY A 7 4.82 10.60 -2.25
N LEU A 8 4.96 9.98 -3.43
CA LEU A 8 3.86 9.51 -4.28
C LEU A 8 4.13 8.06 -4.66
N LEU A 9 3.10 7.23 -4.72
CA LEU A 9 3.17 5.84 -5.19
C LEU A 9 2.17 5.68 -6.34
N GLY A 10 2.64 5.18 -7.48
CA GLY A 10 1.86 4.92 -8.69
C GLY A 10 1.53 3.44 -8.83
N VAL A 11 0.30 3.18 -9.27
CA VAL A 11 -0.17 1.84 -9.61
C VAL A 11 -0.96 1.91 -10.91
N THR A 12 -0.46 1.26 -11.96
CA THR A 12 -1.24 1.02 -13.17
C THR A 12 -2.14 -0.20 -12.94
N ALA A 13 -3.38 -0.12 -13.40
CA ALA A 13 -4.29 -1.26 -13.52
C ALA A 13 -4.74 -1.41 -14.97
N VAL A 14 -4.26 -2.43 -15.68
CA VAL A 14 -4.66 -2.74 -17.06
C VAL A 14 -5.51 -4.00 -17.07
N ARG A 15 -6.68 -3.96 -17.71
CA ARG A 15 -7.64 -5.08 -17.81
C ARG A 15 -7.87 -5.83 -16.49
N SER A 16 -7.92 -5.08 -15.39
CA SER A 16 -7.91 -5.64 -14.03
C SER A 16 -8.81 -4.86 -13.08
N ASN A 17 -9.09 -5.44 -11.91
CA ASN A 17 -9.89 -4.78 -10.89
C ASN A 17 -9.05 -4.58 -9.64
N TYR A 18 -8.26 -3.51 -9.62
CA TYR A 18 -7.30 -3.23 -8.57
C TYR A 18 -7.96 -3.00 -7.19
N ASN A 19 -9.07 -2.26 -7.13
CA ASN A 19 -9.85 -2.12 -5.91
C ASN A 19 -11.35 -2.20 -6.19
N ALA A 20 -11.96 -3.31 -5.75
CA ALA A 20 -13.40 -3.50 -5.89
C ALA A 20 -14.19 -2.83 -4.74
N ASP A 21 -15.42 -2.43 -5.06
CA ASP A 21 -16.46 -2.14 -4.08
C ASP A 21 -17.17 -3.41 -3.58
N PHE A 22 -18.20 -3.26 -2.74
CA PHE A 22 -18.95 -4.40 -2.20
C PHE A 22 -19.78 -5.14 -3.26
N SER A 23 -20.01 -4.50 -4.41
CA SER A 23 -20.69 -5.07 -5.57
C SER A 23 -19.70 -5.64 -6.59
N SER A 24 -18.41 -5.79 -6.23
CA SER A 24 -17.33 -6.27 -7.10
C SER A 24 -16.99 -5.36 -8.29
N HIS A 25 -17.51 -4.13 -8.36
CA HIS A 25 -17.19 -3.18 -9.41
C HIS A 25 -15.90 -2.42 -9.07
N PRO A 26 -15.13 -1.93 -10.06
CA PRO A 26 -14.07 -0.97 -9.79
C PRO A 26 -14.60 0.21 -8.95
N ARG A 27 -13.95 0.47 -7.83
CA ARG A 27 -14.43 1.45 -6.86
C ARG A 27 -14.41 2.86 -7.42
N THR A 28 -15.49 3.59 -7.19
CA THR A 28 -15.61 5.02 -7.53
C THR A 28 -15.83 5.89 -6.30
N SER A 29 -15.51 7.17 -6.42
CA SER A 29 -15.90 8.21 -5.49
C SER A 29 -17.39 8.57 -5.67
N ALA A 30 -17.92 9.39 -4.78
CA ALA A 30 -19.27 9.93 -4.91
C ALA A 30 -19.45 10.78 -6.19
N THR A 31 -18.37 11.32 -6.75
CA THR A 31 -18.37 12.10 -8.00
C THR A 31 -18.16 11.24 -9.25
N GLY A 32 -18.01 9.92 -9.10
CA GLY A 32 -17.83 8.97 -10.20
C GLY A 32 -16.38 8.73 -10.63
N GLU A 33 -15.41 9.39 -9.99
CA GLU A 33 -13.98 9.16 -10.28
C GLU A 33 -13.54 7.79 -9.76
N PHE A 34 -12.73 7.06 -10.53
CA PHE A 34 -12.14 5.82 -10.03
C PHE A 34 -11.13 6.11 -8.92
N ILE A 35 -11.27 5.38 -7.81
CA ILE A 35 -10.40 5.53 -6.64
C ILE A 35 -9.98 4.15 -6.14
N ALA A 36 -8.86 4.09 -5.45
CA ALA A 36 -8.40 2.90 -4.77
C ALA A 36 -7.99 3.24 -3.34
N THR A 37 -8.54 2.55 -2.36
CA THR A 37 -8.31 2.87 -0.95
C THR A 37 -6.86 2.66 -0.54
N ASP A 38 -6.40 3.41 0.46
CA ASP A 38 -5.11 3.19 1.12
C ASP A 38 -5.00 1.75 1.65
N LYS A 39 -6.11 1.18 2.12
CA LYS A 39 -6.20 -0.21 2.61
C LYS A 39 -5.80 -1.22 1.54
N THR A 40 -6.12 -1.00 0.28
CA THR A 40 -5.72 -1.87 -0.84
C THR A 40 -4.21 -1.87 -1.03
N PHE A 41 -3.59 -0.70 -0.98
CA PHE A 41 -2.13 -0.57 -1.11
C PHE A 41 -1.42 -1.17 0.12
N LYS A 42 -1.90 -0.85 1.33
CA LYS A 42 -1.39 -1.44 2.59
C LYS A 42 -1.55 -2.96 2.60
N TYR A 43 -2.63 -3.51 2.04
CA TYR A 43 -2.81 -4.95 1.88
C TYR A 43 -1.72 -5.57 1.01
N ALA A 44 -1.39 -4.93 -0.13
CA ALA A 44 -0.33 -5.39 -1.02
C ALA A 44 1.03 -5.41 -0.30
N CYS A 45 1.35 -4.35 0.45
CA CYS A 45 2.57 -4.30 1.26
C CYS A 45 2.62 -5.42 2.32
N ARG A 46 1.52 -5.62 3.05
CA ARG A 46 1.43 -6.68 4.06
C ARG A 46 1.58 -8.07 3.45
N LYS A 47 1.00 -8.31 2.27
CA LYS A 47 1.16 -9.58 1.56
C LYS A 47 2.60 -9.83 1.16
N TYR A 48 3.27 -8.82 0.62
CA TYR A 48 4.69 -8.87 0.28
C TYR A 48 5.53 -9.26 1.51
N TRP A 49 5.38 -8.54 2.63
CA TRP A 49 6.09 -8.84 3.87
C TRP A 49 5.82 -10.24 4.43
N THR A 50 4.59 -10.75 4.27
CA THR A 50 4.25 -12.11 4.70
C THR A 50 5.00 -13.17 3.88
N LEU A 51 5.20 -12.94 2.58
CA LEU A 51 6.01 -13.82 1.73
C LEU A 51 7.48 -13.82 2.16
N ASP A 52 7.99 -12.67 2.63
CA ASP A 52 9.32 -12.51 3.21
C ASP A 52 9.42 -12.94 4.68
N LYS A 53 8.38 -13.59 5.23
CA LYS A 53 8.31 -14.13 6.60
C LYS A 53 8.39 -13.08 7.71
N GLU A 54 8.07 -11.82 7.41
CA GLU A 54 7.93 -10.78 8.41
C GLU A 54 6.66 -10.96 9.26
N LYS A 55 6.69 -10.45 10.49
CA LYS A 55 5.51 -10.47 11.37
C LYS A 55 4.49 -9.43 10.91
N VAL A 56 3.30 -9.90 10.53
CA VAL A 56 2.16 -9.09 10.10
C VAL A 56 0.92 -9.45 10.93
N LEU A 57 0.37 -8.47 11.64
CA LEU A 57 -0.78 -8.64 12.52
C LEU A 57 -2.11 -8.69 11.76
N ALA A 58 -2.30 -7.86 10.73
CA ALA A 58 -3.63 -7.59 10.16
C ALA A 58 -4.30 -8.77 9.43
N PHE A 59 -3.60 -9.86 9.12
CA PHE A 59 -4.21 -11.03 8.48
C PHE A 59 -4.79 -11.99 9.52
N SER A 60 -6.09 -12.28 9.40
CA SER A 60 -6.68 -13.42 10.09
C SER A 60 -6.22 -14.71 9.41
N ASN A 61 -5.60 -15.60 10.21
CA ASN A 61 -5.33 -16.97 9.82
C ASN A 61 -6.55 -17.83 10.16
N LEU A 62 -6.66 -19.01 9.56
CA LEU A 62 -7.64 -20.01 10.01
C LEU A 62 -7.06 -20.80 11.18
N ASN A 63 -7.88 -21.11 12.17
CA ASN A 63 -7.55 -22.06 13.23
C ASN A 63 -7.73 -23.51 12.73
N ASP A 64 -7.44 -24.49 13.59
CA ASP A 64 -7.53 -25.92 13.26
C ASP A 64 -8.96 -26.36 12.85
N ASN A 65 -9.98 -25.60 13.25
CA ASN A 65 -11.38 -25.81 12.88
C ASN A 65 -11.77 -25.06 11.60
N LEU A 66 -10.80 -24.52 10.85
CA LEU A 66 -10.98 -23.71 9.65
C LEU A 66 -11.79 -22.42 9.85
N ASN A 67 -11.90 -21.94 11.10
CA ASN A 67 -12.53 -20.68 11.41
C ASN A 67 -11.49 -19.54 11.42
N PRO A 68 -11.84 -18.33 10.96
CA PRO A 68 -10.98 -17.16 11.11
C PRO A 68 -10.62 -16.92 12.59
N MET A 69 -9.33 -16.78 12.88
CA MET A 69 -8.84 -16.43 14.21
C MET A 69 -9.33 -15.05 14.63
N THR A 70 -9.69 -14.94 15.90
CA THR A 70 -9.89 -13.67 16.61
C THR A 70 -8.57 -12.91 16.74
N LEU A 71 -8.67 -11.62 17.08
CA LEU A 71 -7.49 -10.78 17.30
C LEU A 71 -6.58 -11.30 18.43
N GLN A 72 -7.19 -11.84 19.50
CA GLN A 72 -6.45 -12.45 20.60
C GLN A 72 -5.71 -13.72 20.13
N GLU A 73 -6.41 -14.66 19.48
CA GLU A 73 -5.79 -15.89 18.98
C GLU A 73 -4.66 -15.58 17.99
N LYS A 74 -4.85 -14.59 17.11
CA LYS A 74 -3.82 -14.16 16.17
C LYS A 74 -2.57 -13.62 16.88
N TYR A 75 -2.75 -12.80 17.92
CA TYR A 75 -1.64 -12.30 18.73
C TYR A 75 -0.91 -13.45 19.42
N GLU A 76 -1.66 -14.34 20.09
CA GLU A 76 -1.12 -15.48 20.83
C GLU A 76 -0.32 -16.41 19.90
N TYR A 77 -0.85 -16.66 18.69
CA TYR A 77 -0.16 -17.40 17.63
C TYR A 77 1.13 -16.72 17.16
N LEU A 78 1.12 -15.41 16.90
CA LEU A 78 2.30 -14.68 16.38
C LEU A 78 3.45 -14.61 17.38
N PHE A 79 3.14 -14.56 18.67
CA PHE A 79 4.14 -14.37 19.73
C PHE A 79 4.38 -15.63 20.57
N ASN A 80 3.69 -16.72 20.25
CA ASN A 80 3.73 -17.97 21.01
C ASN A 80 3.57 -17.73 22.52
N THR A 81 2.52 -16.96 22.87
CA THR A 81 2.22 -16.53 24.23
C THR A 81 0.72 -16.65 24.50
N THR A 82 0.31 -16.52 25.77
CA THR A 82 -1.10 -16.44 26.15
C THR A 82 -1.39 -15.10 26.80
N ILE A 83 -2.57 -14.53 26.53
CA ILE A 83 -3.04 -13.33 27.20
C ILE A 83 -3.95 -13.72 28.37
N ASP A 84 -3.44 -13.55 29.59
CA ASP A 84 -4.24 -13.55 30.81
C ASP A 84 -4.66 -12.12 31.16
N LYS A 85 -5.97 -11.88 31.24
CA LYS A 85 -6.58 -10.56 31.49
C LYS A 85 -6.25 -9.94 32.85
N LYS A 86 -5.68 -10.70 33.79
CA LYS A 86 -5.32 -10.24 35.14
C LYS A 86 -3.83 -10.01 35.30
N THR A 87 -3.00 -10.78 34.61
CA THR A 87 -1.55 -10.81 34.85
C THR A 87 -0.72 -10.28 33.69
N THR A 88 -1.27 -10.26 32.47
CA THR A 88 -0.56 -9.73 31.29
C THR A 88 -0.36 -8.23 31.45
N LYS A 89 0.89 -7.78 31.39
CA LYS A 89 1.21 -6.36 31.49
C LYS A 89 0.92 -5.69 30.15
N PRO A 90 0.23 -4.53 30.14
CA PRO A 90 -0.01 -3.75 28.92
C PRO A 90 1.26 -3.46 28.12
N ILE A 91 2.38 -3.24 28.82
CA ILE A 91 3.65 -2.88 28.20
C ILE A 91 4.29 -4.01 27.39
N ASP A 92 4.15 -5.25 27.85
CA ASP A 92 4.65 -6.43 27.15
C ASP A 92 3.87 -6.64 25.84
N VAL A 93 2.56 -6.35 25.88
CA VAL A 93 1.70 -6.38 24.69
C VAL A 93 2.08 -5.32 23.68
N LEU A 94 2.29 -4.08 24.12
CA LEU A 94 2.79 -3.01 23.25
C LEU A 94 4.14 -3.36 22.62
N SER A 95 5.09 -3.90 23.40
CA SER A 95 6.39 -4.32 22.88
C SER A 95 6.27 -5.36 21.77
N ASN A 96 5.36 -6.34 21.93
CA ASN A 96 5.09 -7.34 20.90
C ASN A 96 4.44 -6.70 19.66
N LEU A 97 3.44 -5.83 19.84
CA LEU A 97 2.79 -5.13 18.74
C LEU A 97 3.79 -4.31 17.91
N PHE A 98 4.72 -3.58 18.56
CA PHE A 98 5.78 -2.85 17.87
C PHE A 98 6.82 -3.75 17.17
N SER A 99 6.84 -5.05 17.43
CA SER A 99 7.68 -5.98 16.65
C SER A 99 7.03 -6.45 15.35
N CYS A 100 5.75 -6.12 15.11
CA CYS A 100 5.07 -6.37 13.84
C CYS A 100 5.36 -5.22 12.86
N LEU A 101 5.85 -5.57 11.68
CA LEU A 101 6.25 -4.61 10.65
C LEU A 101 5.07 -3.77 10.15
N ASP A 102 3.88 -4.36 10.08
CA ASP A 102 2.67 -3.64 9.66
C ASP A 102 2.12 -2.70 10.73
N VAL A 103 2.38 -2.97 12.01
CA VAL A 103 2.06 -2.06 13.12
C VAL A 103 3.02 -0.87 13.13
N LEU A 104 4.32 -1.12 12.95
CA LEU A 104 5.35 -0.05 12.84
C LEU A 104 5.15 0.86 11.62
N ASN A 105 4.62 0.31 10.53
CA ASN A 105 4.37 1.13 9.35
C ASN A 105 2.99 1.75 9.38
N PHE A 106 1.93 0.96 9.59
CA PHE A 106 0.56 1.40 9.34
C PHE A 106 -0.28 1.58 10.60
N GLY A 107 0.27 1.26 11.77
CA GLY A 107 -0.46 1.30 13.03
C GLY A 107 -1.45 0.15 13.18
N ALA A 108 -2.10 0.10 14.34
CA ALA A 108 -3.14 -0.87 14.62
C ALA A 108 -4.07 -0.41 15.75
N THR A 109 -5.34 -0.76 15.63
CA THR A 109 -6.26 -0.77 16.77
C THR A 109 -6.28 -2.17 17.35
N PHE A 110 -5.70 -2.33 18.54
CA PHE A 110 -5.71 -3.59 19.28
C PHE A 110 -6.71 -3.50 20.42
N ALA A 111 -7.90 -4.07 20.24
CA ALA A 111 -8.99 -3.98 21.20
C ALA A 111 -9.41 -5.38 21.66
N ILE A 112 -8.91 -5.78 22.84
CA ILE A 112 -9.32 -7.00 23.53
C ILE A 112 -9.73 -6.65 24.97
N SER A 113 -10.51 -7.53 25.61
CA SER A 113 -11.06 -7.26 26.95
C SER A 113 -9.98 -6.82 27.96
N LYS A 114 -10.03 -5.55 28.39
CA LYS A 114 -9.10 -4.83 29.30
C LYS A 114 -7.75 -4.38 28.71
N LEU A 115 -7.46 -4.65 27.44
CA LEU A 115 -6.26 -4.16 26.75
C LEU A 115 -6.70 -3.50 25.45
N ASN A 116 -6.67 -2.17 25.42
CA ASN A 116 -7.07 -1.38 24.27
C ASN A 116 -5.92 -0.43 23.90
N PHE A 117 -5.36 -0.60 22.72
CA PHE A 117 -4.32 0.26 22.18
C PHE A 117 -4.74 0.78 20.81
N SER A 118 -4.47 2.05 20.57
CA SER A 118 -4.63 2.69 19.26
C SER A 118 -3.28 3.26 18.86
N ILE A 119 -2.54 2.50 18.08
CA ILE A 119 -1.18 2.87 17.65
C ILE A 119 -1.28 3.55 16.30
N ASN A 120 -0.79 4.78 16.20
CA ASN A 120 -0.63 5.48 14.93
C ASN A 120 0.65 5.01 14.23
N GLY A 121 0.52 4.52 13.00
CA GLY A 121 1.67 4.12 12.18
C GLY A 121 2.56 5.30 11.81
N ALA A 122 3.86 5.06 11.60
CA ALA A 122 4.75 6.08 11.03
C ALA A 122 4.31 6.47 9.61
N VAL A 123 3.83 5.51 8.81
CA VAL A 123 3.45 5.69 7.40
C VAL A 123 1.96 5.96 7.24
N GLN A 124 1.64 7.13 6.71
CA GLN A 124 0.28 7.56 6.39
C GLN A 124 0.10 7.65 4.88
N ILE A 125 -0.49 6.60 4.29
CA ILE A 125 -0.87 6.55 2.87
C ILE A 125 -2.30 7.07 2.74
N GLN A 126 -2.52 8.02 1.84
CA GLN A 126 -3.86 8.53 1.52
C GLN A 126 -4.54 7.68 0.44
N GLN A 127 -5.79 7.97 0.13
CA GLN A 127 -6.50 7.29 -0.95
C GLN A 127 -5.86 7.56 -2.32
N GLY A 128 -5.71 6.51 -3.11
CA GLY A 128 -5.24 6.60 -4.49
C GLY A 128 -6.33 7.12 -5.41
N LYS A 129 -6.00 8.16 -6.19
CA LYS A 129 -6.90 8.72 -7.21
C LYS A 129 -6.44 8.31 -8.60
N ASN A 130 -7.37 7.92 -9.45
CA ASN A 130 -7.06 7.70 -10.86
C ASN A 130 -6.75 9.04 -11.55
N VAL A 131 -5.58 9.14 -12.17
CA VAL A 131 -5.14 10.31 -12.96
C VAL A 131 -5.27 10.09 -14.46
N TYR A 132 -5.61 8.87 -14.92
CA TYR A 132 -5.86 8.57 -16.33
C TYR A 132 -7.32 8.87 -16.72
N GLU A 133 -7.54 9.92 -17.51
CA GLU A 133 -8.87 10.45 -17.82
C GLU A 133 -9.78 9.51 -18.61
N TYR A 134 -9.21 8.61 -19.43
CA TYR A 134 -9.98 7.76 -20.33
C TYR A 134 -10.34 6.38 -19.74
N ALA A 135 -10.14 6.18 -18.43
CA ALA A 135 -10.45 4.94 -17.75
C ALA A 135 -11.93 4.56 -17.92
N LYS A 136 -12.19 3.29 -18.25
CA LYS A 136 -13.54 2.73 -18.42
C LYS A 136 -13.68 1.42 -17.69
N ALA A 137 -14.81 1.27 -17.01
CA ALA A 137 -15.20 -0.02 -16.46
C ALA A 137 -15.80 -0.91 -17.56
N GLU A 138 -15.32 -2.14 -17.66
CA GLU A 138 -15.83 -3.16 -18.55
C GLU A 138 -16.42 -4.32 -17.74
N LYS A 139 -17.42 -4.98 -18.33
CA LYS A 139 -18.03 -6.19 -17.80
C LYS A 139 -17.74 -7.36 -18.74
N LEU A 140 -17.07 -8.37 -18.22
CA LEU A 140 -16.78 -9.61 -18.92
C LEU A 140 -17.68 -10.73 -18.39
N SER A 141 -18.37 -11.41 -19.30
CA SER A 141 -19.16 -12.61 -18.99
C SER A 141 -18.31 -13.85 -19.22
N LEU A 142 -18.19 -14.69 -18.21
CA LEU A 142 -17.41 -15.93 -18.21
C LEU A 142 -18.34 -17.12 -18.05
N LEU A 143 -18.13 -18.17 -18.84
CA LEU A 143 -18.82 -19.44 -18.67
C LEU A 143 -18.10 -20.25 -17.59
N THR A 144 -18.84 -20.76 -16.61
CA THR A 144 -18.28 -21.70 -15.64
C THR A 144 -18.44 -23.15 -16.14
N PRO A 145 -17.45 -24.04 -15.89
CA PRO A 145 -17.52 -25.43 -16.36
C PRO A 145 -18.51 -26.30 -15.57
N TYR A 146 -19.11 -25.72 -14.52
CA TYR A 146 -20.00 -26.38 -13.57
C TYR A 146 -21.46 -26.14 -13.94
N ARG A 147 -22.28 -27.17 -13.73
CA ARG A 147 -23.74 -27.08 -13.88
C ARG A 147 -24.34 -26.27 -12.73
N ASN A 148 -25.41 -25.52 -13.04
CA ASN A 148 -26.21 -24.89 -12.01
C ASN A 148 -26.98 -25.96 -11.22
N PRO A 149 -26.85 -26.03 -9.87
CA PRO A 149 -27.54 -27.04 -9.06
C PRO A 149 -29.07 -27.03 -9.19
N LYS A 150 -29.63 -25.93 -9.70
CA LYS A 150 -31.08 -25.73 -9.89
C LYS A 150 -31.59 -26.22 -11.26
N ASP A 151 -30.72 -26.49 -12.22
CA ASP A 151 -31.13 -26.99 -13.53
C ASP A 151 -31.47 -28.48 -13.45
N LYS A 152 -32.60 -28.91 -14.01
CA LYS A 152 -32.98 -30.34 -14.04
C LYS A 152 -32.06 -31.12 -14.98
N ASP A 153 -31.76 -32.36 -14.62
CA ASP A 153 -30.88 -33.23 -15.40
C ASP A 153 -31.69 -33.80 -16.56
N ASP A 154 -31.57 -33.20 -17.74
CA ASP A 154 -32.26 -33.68 -18.94
C ASP A 154 -31.36 -34.53 -19.86
N GLY A 155 -30.15 -34.89 -19.39
CA GLY A 155 -29.21 -35.71 -20.14
C GLY A 155 -28.57 -35.02 -21.35
N SER A 156 -28.83 -33.73 -21.57
CA SER A 156 -28.16 -32.95 -22.60
C SER A 156 -26.88 -32.31 -22.07
N GLU A 157 -25.82 -32.25 -22.88
CA GLU A 157 -24.58 -31.50 -22.58
C GLU A 157 -24.80 -29.99 -22.31
N LYS A 158 -26.04 -29.49 -22.46
CA LYS A 158 -26.41 -28.07 -22.40
C LYS A 158 -26.64 -27.52 -20.98
N GLY A 159 -26.58 -28.34 -19.93
CA GLY A 159 -26.75 -27.88 -18.54
C GLY A 159 -25.58 -27.08 -17.94
N ARG A 160 -24.59 -26.66 -18.73
CA ARG A 160 -23.33 -26.06 -18.26
C ARG A 160 -23.25 -24.56 -18.51
N THR A 161 -24.11 -23.73 -17.92
CA THR A 161 -23.91 -22.27 -18.02
C THR A 161 -24.41 -21.52 -16.79
N THR A 162 -23.67 -21.59 -15.67
CA THR A 162 -23.70 -20.42 -14.76
C THR A 162 -22.74 -19.39 -15.35
N THR A 163 -23.27 -18.25 -15.80
CA THR A 163 -22.46 -17.11 -16.26
C THR A 163 -21.91 -16.39 -15.04
N ALA A 164 -20.60 -16.43 -14.84
CA ALA A 164 -19.91 -15.59 -13.88
C ALA A 164 -19.59 -14.24 -14.53
N GLU A 165 -19.60 -13.17 -13.75
CA GLU A 165 -19.31 -11.82 -14.25
C GLU A 165 -18.03 -11.31 -13.61
N GLN A 166 -17.16 -10.71 -14.40
CA GLN A 166 -15.96 -10.03 -13.94
C GLN A 166 -16.02 -8.57 -14.38
N HIS A 167 -15.93 -7.65 -13.41
CA HIS A 167 -15.84 -6.22 -13.67
C HIS A 167 -14.38 -5.79 -13.59
N ILE A 168 -13.88 -5.10 -14.60
CA ILE A 168 -12.48 -4.65 -14.71
C ILE A 168 -12.42 -3.20 -15.17
N LEU A 169 -11.25 -2.58 -15.04
CA LEU A 169 -10.89 -1.36 -15.75
C LEU A 169 -10.07 -1.73 -16.98
N ASP A 170 -10.33 -1.08 -18.12
CA ASP A 170 -9.49 -1.21 -19.31
C ASP A 170 -8.06 -0.72 -19.02
N ARG A 171 -7.95 0.46 -18.42
CA ARG A 171 -6.75 1.08 -17.88
C ARG A 171 -7.12 2.09 -16.79
N ALA A 172 -6.35 2.13 -15.72
CA ALA A 172 -6.33 3.24 -14.77
C ALA A 172 -4.91 3.44 -14.23
N GLU A 173 -4.66 4.64 -13.73
CA GLU A 173 -3.38 5.04 -13.13
C GLU A 173 -3.66 5.67 -11.76
N PHE A 174 -3.44 4.92 -10.68
CA PHE A 174 -3.74 5.40 -9.33
C PHE A 174 -2.51 6.00 -8.66
N ILE A 175 -2.64 7.26 -8.21
CA ILE A 175 -1.58 7.95 -7.47
C ILE A 175 -1.95 8.10 -6.00
N TYR A 176 -1.09 7.56 -5.14
CA TYR A 176 -1.19 7.55 -3.69
C TYR A 176 -0.17 8.49 -3.07
N PRO A 177 -0.58 9.65 -2.52
CA PRO A 177 0.31 10.44 -1.70
C PRO A 177 0.51 9.78 -0.34
N PHE A 178 1.72 9.85 0.18
CA PHE A 178 2.05 9.35 1.51
C PHE A 178 3.03 10.25 2.24
N SER A 179 3.05 10.10 3.56
CA SER A 179 4.09 10.64 4.42
C SER A 179 4.56 9.58 5.43
N ILE A 180 5.78 9.75 5.90
CA ILE A 180 6.37 9.00 7.01
C ILE A 180 6.73 10.02 8.09
N ASN A 181 6.14 9.87 9.27
CA ASN A 181 6.45 10.67 10.44
C ASN A 181 6.91 9.80 11.61
N PRO A 182 8.23 9.67 11.83
CA PRO A 182 8.77 8.92 12.97
C PRO A 182 8.34 9.44 14.34
N GLU A 183 8.04 10.75 14.44
CA GLU A 183 7.62 11.43 15.69
C GLU A 183 6.31 10.85 16.28
N ASN A 184 5.54 10.10 15.47
CA ASN A 184 4.36 9.38 15.95
C ASN A 184 4.69 8.36 17.05
N TYR A 185 5.97 8.04 17.25
CA TYR A 185 6.43 7.08 18.26
C TYR A 185 7.10 7.68 19.49
N ASP A 186 7.28 9.00 19.54
CA ASP A 186 7.99 9.66 20.64
C ASP A 186 7.36 9.36 22.01
N GLU A 187 6.03 9.23 22.07
CA GLU A 187 5.31 8.92 23.32
C GLU A 187 5.59 7.51 23.89
N TYR A 188 6.11 6.60 23.06
CA TYR A 188 6.44 5.22 23.46
C TYR A 188 7.93 5.04 23.78
N VAL A 189 8.78 5.94 23.28
CA VAL A 189 10.23 5.89 23.52
C VAL A 189 10.49 6.13 25.01
N GLY A 190 11.22 5.21 25.65
CA GLY A 190 11.47 5.24 27.10
C GLY A 190 10.33 4.68 27.97
N LEU A 191 9.13 4.52 27.42
CA LEU A 191 8.01 3.84 28.09
C LEU A 191 8.02 2.33 27.78
N VAL A 192 8.15 1.97 26.50
CA VAL A 192 8.15 0.58 26.03
C VAL A 192 9.57 0.01 26.06
N PRO A 193 9.82 -1.13 26.75
CA PRO A 193 11.14 -1.73 26.83
C PRO A 193 11.73 -2.03 25.44
N ASN A 194 12.99 -1.65 25.24
CA ASN A 194 13.74 -1.90 24.01
C ASN A 194 13.14 -1.31 22.72
N PHE A 195 12.20 -0.36 22.83
CA PHE A 195 11.62 0.34 21.69
C PHE A 195 12.24 1.72 21.52
N ASN A 196 12.88 1.94 20.36
CA ASN A 196 13.60 3.17 20.03
C ASN A 196 12.94 3.97 18.88
N GLY A 197 11.63 3.77 18.68
CA GLY A 197 10.89 4.44 17.60
C GLY A 197 10.97 3.72 16.26
N TYR A 198 10.68 4.46 15.18
CA TYR A 198 10.66 3.92 13.82
C TYR A 198 12.07 3.56 13.36
N THR A 199 12.25 2.38 12.76
CA THR A 199 13.58 1.86 12.42
C THR A 199 13.92 2.06 10.94
N GLU A 200 15.21 2.15 10.64
CA GLU A 200 15.70 2.21 9.25
C GLU A 200 15.32 0.93 8.48
N ASP A 201 15.40 -0.23 9.15
CA ASP A 201 14.97 -1.51 8.59
C ASP A 201 13.48 -1.50 8.18
N ALA A 202 12.60 -0.97 9.03
CA ALA A 202 11.19 -0.85 8.72
C ALA A 202 10.93 0.09 7.53
N TYR A 203 11.70 1.18 7.42
CA TYR A 203 11.66 2.10 6.28
C TYR A 203 12.09 1.43 4.98
N ILE A 204 13.23 0.72 4.98
CA ILE A 204 13.75 0.01 3.80
C ILE A 204 12.74 -1.04 3.33
N LYS A 205 12.18 -1.83 4.25
CA LYS A 205 11.16 -2.84 3.93
C LYS A 205 9.85 -2.24 3.43
N PHE A 206 9.47 -1.06 3.95
CA PHE A 206 8.34 -0.32 3.40
C PHE A 206 8.61 0.17 1.98
N LYS A 207 9.77 0.77 1.74
CA LYS A 207 10.17 1.26 0.43
C LYS A 207 10.26 0.14 -0.61
N GLU A 208 10.71 -1.05 -0.22
CA GLU A 208 10.65 -2.23 -1.08
C GLU A 208 9.21 -2.65 -1.38
N ALA A 209 8.39 -2.87 -0.35
CA ALA A 209 7.00 -3.28 -0.54
C ALA A 209 6.16 -2.23 -1.28
N ALA A 210 6.44 -0.94 -1.11
CA ALA A 210 5.78 0.14 -1.84
C ALA A 210 6.13 0.17 -3.33
N ARG A 211 7.30 -0.37 -3.71
CA ARG A 211 7.74 -0.48 -5.11
C ARG A 211 7.24 -1.72 -5.83
N VAL A 212 7.04 -2.83 -5.13
CA VAL A 212 6.75 -4.12 -5.80
C VAL A 212 5.58 -4.90 -5.21
N GLY A 213 5.00 -4.44 -4.10
CA GLY A 213 3.98 -5.18 -3.36
C GLY A 213 2.72 -5.41 -4.18
N VAL A 214 2.27 -4.43 -4.98
CA VAL A 214 1.10 -4.61 -5.87
C VAL A 214 1.45 -5.55 -7.02
N THR A 215 2.61 -5.34 -7.65
CA THR A 215 3.12 -6.22 -8.72
C THR A 215 3.24 -7.68 -8.26
N SER A 216 3.53 -7.92 -6.97
CA SER A 216 3.66 -9.26 -6.41
C SER A 216 2.32 -10.01 -6.26
N LEU A 217 1.17 -9.31 -6.27
CA LEU A 217 -0.11 -9.94 -5.95
C LEU A 217 -0.56 -10.98 -6.99
N ASN A 218 -0.30 -10.79 -8.29
CA ASN A 218 -0.50 -11.75 -9.39
C ASN A 218 -1.67 -12.76 -9.24
N THR A 219 -2.83 -12.32 -8.73
CA THR A 219 -4.05 -13.14 -8.61
C THR A 219 -4.99 -12.88 -9.79
N CYS A 220 -5.98 -13.74 -10.04
CA CYS A 220 -6.87 -13.60 -11.21
C CYS A 220 -7.53 -12.21 -11.38
N SER A 221 -7.85 -11.50 -10.28
CA SER A 221 -8.45 -10.16 -10.35
C SER A 221 -7.43 -9.01 -10.35
N LYS A 222 -6.17 -9.30 -9.97
CA LYS A 222 -5.08 -8.33 -9.83
C LYS A 222 -3.96 -8.52 -10.86
N ALA A 223 -4.03 -9.56 -11.68
CA ALA A 223 -3.16 -9.74 -12.83
C ALA A 223 -3.37 -8.55 -13.77
N GLY A 224 -2.32 -7.77 -14.01
CA GLY A 224 -2.37 -6.48 -14.70
C GLY A 224 -2.39 -5.25 -13.79
N CYS A 225 -2.31 -5.42 -12.46
CA CYS A 225 -2.01 -4.34 -11.51
C CYS A 225 -0.50 -4.32 -11.21
N GLU A 226 0.17 -3.22 -11.51
CA GLU A 226 1.61 -3.09 -11.34
C GLU A 226 1.98 -1.76 -10.68
N ASN A 227 2.92 -1.81 -9.75
CA ASN A 227 3.64 -0.61 -9.33
C ASN A 227 4.51 -0.12 -10.50
N ASN A 228 4.34 1.14 -10.90
CA ASN A 228 5.01 1.71 -12.08
C ASN A 228 5.79 3.01 -11.78
N PHE A 229 5.52 3.65 -10.64
CA PHE A 229 6.11 4.90 -10.20
C PHE A 229 6.19 4.96 -8.68
N ALA A 230 7.28 5.50 -8.12
CA ALA A 230 7.33 5.93 -6.73
C ALA A 230 8.33 7.07 -6.55
N LEU A 231 7.92 8.12 -5.83
CA LEU A 231 8.75 9.26 -5.44
C LEU A 231 8.95 9.23 -3.93
N PHE A 232 10.20 9.32 -3.49
CA PHE A 232 10.58 9.46 -2.09
C PHE A 232 11.42 10.73 -1.92
N ILE A 233 10.98 11.60 -1.04
CA ILE A 233 11.67 12.84 -0.65
C ILE A 233 11.97 12.70 0.83
N GLU A 234 13.21 12.35 1.15
CA GLU A 234 13.71 12.27 2.52
C GLU A 234 14.22 13.64 2.95
N LEU A 235 13.72 14.13 4.08
CA LEU A 235 14.25 15.33 4.71
C LEU A 235 15.44 14.98 5.61
N LYS A 236 16.25 15.99 5.92
CA LYS A 236 17.33 15.89 6.90
C LYS A 236 16.79 15.50 8.26
N ASP A 237 17.65 14.87 9.04
CA ASP A 237 17.30 14.47 10.40
C ASP A 237 16.84 15.68 11.21
N SER A 238 15.73 15.52 11.95
CA SER A 238 15.13 16.57 12.79
C SER A 238 14.67 17.83 12.03
N SER A 239 14.52 17.75 10.71
CA SER A 239 13.93 18.84 9.91
C SER A 239 12.53 19.20 10.41
N LYS A 240 12.28 20.52 10.50
CA LYS A 240 10.97 21.08 10.86
C LYS A 240 10.10 21.40 9.65
N ALA A 241 10.60 21.17 8.43
CA ALA A 241 9.83 21.38 7.22
C ALA A 241 8.69 20.37 7.10
N TYR A 242 7.58 20.83 6.52
CA TYR A 242 6.43 20.00 6.18
C TYR A 242 6.07 20.26 4.72
N LEU A 243 5.85 19.19 3.97
CA LEU A 243 5.34 19.26 2.61
C LEU A 243 3.83 19.03 2.58
N PRO A 244 3.10 19.75 1.71
CA PRO A 244 1.68 19.49 1.49
C PRO A 244 1.48 18.15 0.77
N ASN A 245 0.22 17.80 0.49
CA ASN A 245 -0.06 16.66 -0.36
C ASN A 245 0.51 16.89 -1.78
N LEU A 246 1.53 16.09 -2.13
CA LEU A 246 2.25 16.20 -3.40
C LEU A 246 1.39 15.87 -4.62
N SER A 247 0.27 15.14 -4.48
CA SER A 247 -0.54 14.71 -5.63
C SER A 247 -1.17 15.89 -6.37
N SER A 248 -1.40 17.01 -5.69
CA SER A 248 -1.93 18.24 -6.31
C SER A 248 -0.92 18.96 -7.21
N TYR A 249 0.36 18.60 -7.11
CA TYR A 249 1.46 19.19 -7.87
C TYR A 249 2.00 18.22 -8.94
N LEU A 250 1.54 16.96 -8.95
CA LEU A 250 1.84 16.02 -10.02
C LEU A 250 0.96 16.34 -11.23
N LYS A 251 1.59 16.47 -12.41
CA LYS A 251 0.89 16.39 -13.69
C LYS A 251 1.10 15.00 -14.28
N TYR A 252 0.06 14.46 -14.89
CA TYR A 252 0.08 13.16 -15.54
C TYR A 252 -0.43 13.28 -16.97
N ASP A 253 0.26 12.60 -17.88
CA ASP A 253 -0.17 12.42 -19.26
C ASP A 253 0.11 10.97 -19.71
N PHE A 254 -0.48 10.57 -20.84
CA PHE A 254 -0.27 9.27 -21.44
C PHE A 254 -0.08 9.37 -22.96
N ASP A 255 1.16 9.19 -23.41
CA ASP A 255 1.52 9.05 -24.83
C ASP A 255 2.25 7.72 -25.05
N SER A 256 1.49 6.65 -25.24
CA SER A 256 1.95 5.26 -25.35
C SER A 256 2.63 4.68 -24.09
N ILE A 257 3.23 5.53 -23.26
CA ILE A 257 3.80 5.29 -21.93
C ILE A 257 3.25 6.32 -20.94
N ASN A 258 3.35 6.03 -19.65
CA ASN A 258 2.97 6.99 -18.60
C ASN A 258 3.96 8.15 -18.55
N ILE A 259 3.50 9.38 -18.42
CA ILE A 259 4.37 10.55 -18.23
C ILE A 259 4.03 11.17 -16.88
N PHE A 260 4.96 11.11 -15.93
CA PHE A 260 4.83 11.73 -14.62
C PHE A 260 5.67 13.01 -14.59
N ASP A 261 5.00 14.15 -14.63
CA ASP A 261 5.65 15.45 -14.59
C ASP A 261 5.69 16.01 -13.17
N LEU A 262 6.91 16.03 -12.62
CA LEU A 262 7.22 16.48 -11.26
C LEU A 262 7.60 17.97 -11.22
N THR A 263 7.50 18.71 -12.33
CA THR A 263 7.96 20.10 -12.42
C THR A 263 7.44 20.97 -11.30
N ASN A 264 6.13 20.99 -11.06
CA ASN A 264 5.56 21.82 -10.00
C ASN A 264 5.99 21.36 -8.58
N ILE A 265 6.28 20.06 -8.37
CA ILE A 265 6.81 19.59 -7.08
C ILE A 265 8.19 20.21 -6.86
N PHE A 266 9.05 20.20 -7.87
CA PHE A 266 10.40 20.76 -7.76
C PHE A 266 10.38 22.29 -7.65
N THR A 267 9.67 22.99 -8.54
CA THR A 267 9.72 24.45 -8.62
C THR A 267 8.93 25.15 -7.53
N GLU A 268 7.77 24.62 -7.13
CA GLU A 268 6.88 25.30 -6.17
C GLU A 268 7.09 24.84 -4.72
N LEU A 269 7.66 23.65 -4.51
CA LEU A 269 7.81 23.07 -3.16
C LEU A 269 9.26 22.85 -2.78
N LEU A 270 10.01 22.08 -3.58
CA LEU A 270 11.34 21.63 -3.15
C LEU A 270 12.38 22.74 -3.18
N GLU A 271 12.28 23.71 -4.10
CA GLU A 271 13.20 24.85 -4.14
C GLU A 271 13.17 25.66 -2.83
N GLU A 272 11.97 25.87 -2.26
CA GLU A 272 11.77 26.62 -1.01
C GLU A 272 12.37 25.92 0.22
N ILE A 273 12.55 24.59 0.17
CA ILE A 273 13.07 23.79 1.29
C ILE A 273 14.32 23.00 0.91
N LYS A 274 15.04 23.38 -0.14
CA LYS A 274 16.16 22.58 -0.67
C LYS A 274 17.25 22.31 0.37
N GLU A 275 17.46 23.24 1.30
CA GLU A 275 18.42 23.10 2.39
C GLU A 275 17.99 22.04 3.42
N GLU A 276 16.71 21.68 3.47
CA GLU A 276 16.14 20.66 4.36
C GLU A 276 16.06 19.28 3.72
N ILE A 277 16.29 19.18 2.40
CA ILE A 277 16.24 17.92 1.67
C ILE A 277 17.56 17.16 1.87
N GLU A 278 17.43 15.91 2.27
CA GLU A 278 18.55 14.96 2.33
C GLU A 278 18.69 14.22 1.01
N LYS A 279 17.56 13.70 0.50
CA LYS A 279 17.58 12.77 -0.63
C LYS A 279 16.27 12.80 -1.40
N VAL A 280 16.37 12.78 -2.73
CA VAL A 280 15.22 12.55 -3.63
C VAL A 280 15.50 11.32 -4.49
N GLU A 281 14.60 10.34 -4.42
CA GLU A 281 14.63 9.15 -5.26
C GLU A 281 13.34 9.01 -6.06
N VAL A 282 13.49 8.70 -7.35
CA VAL A 282 12.37 8.37 -8.22
C VAL A 282 12.57 6.98 -8.79
N TYR A 283 11.60 6.11 -8.52
CA TYR A 283 11.54 4.75 -9.00
C TYR A 283 10.53 4.65 -10.12
N TYR A 284 10.94 4.12 -11.28
CA TYR A 284 10.02 3.87 -12.38
C TYR A 284 10.52 2.75 -13.28
N ASN A 285 9.64 2.28 -14.18
CA ASN A 285 10.05 1.41 -15.27
C ASN A 285 10.24 2.24 -16.55
N LYS A 286 11.49 2.46 -16.97
CA LYS A 286 11.84 3.28 -18.15
C LYS A 286 11.21 2.84 -19.48
N TYR A 287 10.66 1.63 -19.55
CA TYR A 287 9.96 1.13 -20.74
C TYR A 287 8.45 1.46 -20.72
N LEU A 288 7.89 1.77 -19.56
CA LEU A 288 6.46 1.98 -19.36
C LEU A 288 6.13 3.39 -18.86
N SER A 289 7.15 4.13 -18.40
CA SER A 289 6.99 5.45 -17.80
C SER A 289 8.19 6.34 -18.11
N ASP A 290 7.93 7.63 -18.28
CA ASP A 290 8.92 8.69 -18.28
C ASP A 290 8.67 9.68 -17.12
N ILE A 291 9.75 10.29 -16.63
CA ILE A 291 9.74 11.19 -15.48
C ILE A 291 10.30 12.54 -15.90
N VAL A 292 9.42 13.55 -15.95
CA VAL A 292 9.82 14.93 -16.25
C VAL A 292 10.21 15.64 -14.95
N ILE A 293 11.45 16.13 -14.92
CA ILE A 293 12.02 16.91 -13.82
C ILE A 293 12.64 18.16 -14.45
N PRO A 294 12.42 19.36 -13.89
CA PRO A 294 12.97 20.60 -14.43
C PRO A 294 14.48 20.66 -14.19
N ASN A 295 15.15 21.63 -14.80
CA ASN A 295 16.53 21.89 -14.45
C ASN A 295 16.60 22.39 -13.00
N THR A 296 17.31 21.67 -12.13
CA THR A 296 17.41 21.93 -10.68
C THR A 296 18.80 21.54 -10.17
N ASP A 297 19.25 22.19 -9.11
CA ASP A 297 20.45 21.82 -8.34
C ASP A 297 20.19 20.66 -7.35
N ILE A 298 18.92 20.30 -7.12
CA ILE A 298 18.53 19.17 -6.27
C ILE A 298 18.92 17.86 -6.95
N LYS A 299 19.82 17.11 -6.31
CA LYS A 299 20.23 15.78 -6.81
C LYS A 299 19.07 14.80 -6.72
N VAL A 300 18.72 14.19 -7.86
CA VAL A 300 17.69 13.15 -7.96
C VAL A 300 18.31 11.82 -8.39
N GLU A 301 18.09 10.78 -7.59
CA GLU A 301 18.47 9.42 -7.92
C GLU A 301 17.35 8.72 -8.68
N ARG A 302 17.55 8.49 -9.98
CA ARG A 302 16.62 7.71 -10.80
C ARG A 302 16.93 6.22 -10.64
N ARG A 303 15.92 5.44 -10.26
CA ARG A 303 16.06 4.02 -9.93
C ARG A 303 15.02 3.18 -10.67
N ASN A 304 15.38 1.94 -10.96
CA ASN A 304 14.45 0.99 -11.55
C ASN A 304 13.46 0.51 -10.47
N ILE A 305 12.16 0.60 -10.74
CA ILE A 305 11.13 0.30 -9.72
C ILE A 305 11.14 -1.15 -9.25
N LEU A 306 11.46 -2.12 -10.12
CA LEU A 306 11.47 -3.53 -9.75
C LEU A 306 12.72 -3.89 -8.94
N THR A 307 13.89 -3.53 -9.46
CA THR A 307 15.18 -3.97 -8.89
C THR A 307 15.75 -3.03 -7.83
N GLY A 308 15.25 -1.78 -7.75
CA GLY A 308 15.78 -0.73 -6.86
C GLY A 308 17.15 -0.17 -7.26
N LYS A 309 17.78 -0.70 -8.33
CA LYS A 309 19.09 -0.28 -8.82
C LYS A 309 19.00 1.11 -9.45
N GLU A 310 20.04 1.91 -9.23
CA GLU A 310 20.21 3.20 -9.90
C GLU A 310 20.31 2.99 -11.42
N MET A 311 19.64 3.87 -12.17
CA MET A 311 19.66 3.85 -13.62
C MET A 311 20.75 4.79 -14.11
N ILE A 312 21.60 4.26 -14.98
CA ILE A 312 22.64 4.99 -15.70
C ILE A 312 22.01 5.74 -16.86
#